data_AF-A0A1C6KSP5-F1
#
_entry.id   AF-A0A1C6KSP5-F1
#
_cell.length_a   1.000
_cell.length_b   1.000
_cell.length_c   1.000
_cell.angle_alpha   90.00
_cell.angle_beta   90.00
_cell.angle_gamma   90.00
#
_symmetry.space_group_name_H-M   'P 1'
#
loop_
_entity.id
_entity.type
_entity.pdbx_description
1 polymer ?
#
loop_
_entity_poly.entity_id
_entity_poly.type
_entity_poly.pdbx_seq_one_letter_code
_entity_poly.pdbx_strand_id
1 'polypeptide(L)'
;MESRKYLIGVCDDDEWYRNRISRAVKLICQQMDILYELRTYDSGEAAGVMGFVTKGSGDETQRLISIFQRCIERLNPEVKLAYIEARRHQICIVSADGIEEVIACGIDMAEEKCREKKNFVRCQRSYIVNLEYVDKVIGNFDQFIMKDGTAISISRSKERKQAVKSAYASYKERQISDLFGEK
;
A
#
# COMPACT_ATOMS: atom_id res chain seq x y z
N MET A 1 31.68 -15.56 -15.16
CA MET A 1 30.45 -15.82 -14.38
C MET A 1 29.35 -16.01 -15.40
N GLU A 2 28.81 -17.22 -15.57
CA GLU A 2 27.68 -17.42 -16.47
C GLU A 2 26.49 -16.61 -15.96
N SER A 3 25.94 -15.73 -16.81
CA SER A 3 24.69 -15.02 -16.50
C SER A 3 23.56 -16.06 -16.41
N ARG A 4 23.17 -16.41 -15.19
CA ARG A 4 22.09 -17.36 -14.93
C ARG A 4 20.77 -16.75 -15.39
N LYS A 5 20.05 -17.47 -16.26
CA LYS A 5 18.71 -17.11 -16.70
C LYS A 5 17.67 -17.67 -15.71
N TYR A 6 16.86 -16.80 -15.12
CA TYR A 6 15.78 -17.18 -14.20
C TYR A 6 14.47 -17.41 -14.96
N LEU A 7 13.74 -18.47 -14.62
CA LEU A 7 12.34 -18.61 -15.03
C LEU A 7 11.47 -18.03 -13.92
N ILE A 8 10.57 -17.09 -14.21
CA ILE A 8 9.69 -16.48 -13.21
C ILE A 8 8.25 -16.75 -13.62
N GLY A 9 7.53 -17.46 -12.75
CA GLY A 9 6.09 -17.67 -12.88
C GLY A 9 5.31 -16.61 -12.12
N VAL A 10 4.33 -16.01 -12.77
CA VAL A 10 3.33 -15.12 -12.16
C VAL A 10 1.97 -15.79 -12.28
N CYS A 11 1.32 -16.05 -11.15
CA CYS A 11 0.01 -16.66 -11.11
C CYS A 11 -0.94 -15.76 -10.34
N ASP A 12 -2.10 -15.48 -10.93
CA ASP A 12 -3.23 -14.84 -10.25
C ASP A 12 -4.50 -15.10 -11.08
N ASP A 13 -5.63 -15.32 -10.43
CA ASP A 13 -6.92 -15.54 -11.11
C ASP A 13 -7.48 -14.23 -11.69
N ASP A 14 -7.10 -13.07 -11.14
CA ASP A 14 -7.40 -11.76 -11.69
C ASP A 14 -6.37 -11.37 -12.77
N GLU A 15 -6.82 -11.24 -14.02
CA GLU A 15 -5.98 -10.85 -15.16
C GLU A 15 -5.32 -9.48 -14.98
N TRP A 16 -6.03 -8.52 -14.38
CA TRP A 16 -5.48 -7.18 -14.13
C TRP A 16 -4.34 -7.24 -13.11
N TYR A 17 -4.50 -8.04 -12.05
CA TYR A 17 -3.48 -8.22 -11.03
C TYR A 17 -2.28 -9.02 -11.56
N ARG A 18 -2.52 -10.09 -12.33
CA ARG A 18 -1.48 -10.85 -13.05
C ARG A 18 -0.65 -9.96 -13.98
N ASN A 19 -1.30 -9.06 -14.72
CA ASN A 19 -0.63 -8.08 -15.59
C ASN A 19 0.17 -7.04 -14.79
N ARG A 20 -0.36 -6.59 -13.65
CA ARG A 20 0.31 -5.64 -12.76
C ARG A 20 1.56 -6.22 -12.11
N ILE A 21 1.49 -7.44 -11.58
CA ILE A 21 2.66 -8.17 -11.04
C ILE A 21 3.69 -8.38 -12.14
N SER A 22 3.25 -8.84 -13.32
CA SER A 22 4.14 -9.08 -14.47
C SER A 22 4.94 -7.83 -14.84
N ARG A 23 4.31 -6.66 -14.86
CA ARG A 23 5.00 -5.39 -15.14
C ARG A 23 6.04 -5.05 -14.07
N ALA A 24 5.72 -5.27 -12.79
CA ALA A 24 6.65 -5.00 -11.70
C ALA A 24 7.86 -5.93 -11.71
N VAL A 25 7.64 -7.23 -11.93
CA VAL A 25 8.73 -8.22 -12.07
C VAL A 25 9.68 -7.83 -13.20
N LYS A 26 9.14 -7.40 -14.36
CA LYS A 26 9.96 -6.93 -15.49
C LYS A 26 10.84 -5.74 -15.12
N LEU A 27 10.28 -4.73 -14.44
CA LEU A 27 11.00 -3.52 -14.02
C LEU A 27 12.11 -3.85 -13.02
N ILE A 28 11.83 -4.70 -12.04
CA ILE A 28 12.80 -5.12 -11.01
C ILE A 28 13.95 -5.89 -11.68
N CYS A 29 13.64 -6.86 -12.55
CA CYS A 29 14.68 -7.61 -13.26
C CYS A 29 15.56 -6.71 -14.13
N GLN A 30 14.97 -5.73 -14.82
CA GLN A 30 15.72 -4.74 -15.60
C GLN A 30 16.62 -3.86 -14.73
N GLN A 31 16.13 -3.36 -13.60
CA GLN A 31 16.92 -2.54 -12.67
C GLN A 31 18.09 -3.30 -12.04
N MET A 32 17.91 -4.59 -11.81
CA MET A 32 18.90 -5.46 -11.18
C MET A 32 19.80 -6.19 -12.18
N ASP A 33 19.66 -5.91 -13.49
CA ASP A 33 20.37 -6.60 -14.58
C ASP A 33 20.24 -8.15 -14.51
N ILE A 34 19.04 -8.61 -14.14
CA ILE A 34 18.73 -10.04 -14.03
C ILE A 34 18.26 -10.54 -15.39
N LEU A 35 18.90 -11.59 -15.90
CA LEU A 35 18.45 -12.30 -17.09
C LEU A 35 17.27 -13.23 -16.72
N TYR A 36 16.11 -13.08 -17.37
CA TYR A 36 14.91 -13.84 -17.02
C TYR A 36 14.02 -14.23 -18.22
N GLU A 37 13.11 -15.17 -17.96
CA GLU A 37 11.94 -15.49 -18.78
C GLU A 37 10.70 -15.44 -17.89
N LEU A 38 9.69 -14.68 -18.29
CA LEU A 38 8.44 -14.52 -17.55
C LEU A 38 7.35 -15.42 -18.15
N ARG A 39 6.63 -16.16 -17.30
CA ARG A 39 5.43 -16.91 -17.68
C ARG A 39 4.27 -16.56 -16.77
N THR A 40 3.09 -16.40 -17.37
CA THR A 40 1.85 -16.13 -16.64
C THR A 40 1.00 -17.39 -16.58
N TYR A 41 0.32 -17.60 -15.46
CA TYR A 41 -0.57 -18.73 -15.22
C TYR A 41 -1.90 -18.22 -14.70
N ASP A 42 -3.00 -18.78 -15.19
CA ASP A 42 -4.36 -18.42 -14.78
C ASP A 42 -4.81 -19.21 -13.53
N SER A 43 -4.00 -20.19 -13.07
CA SER A 43 -4.20 -20.92 -11.82
C SER A 43 -2.89 -21.50 -11.27
N GLY A 44 -2.81 -21.66 -9.94
CA GLY A 44 -1.61 -22.15 -9.24
C GLY A 44 -1.28 -23.62 -9.52
N GLU A 45 -2.23 -24.36 -10.11
CA GLU A 45 -2.09 -25.78 -10.46
C GLU A 45 -1.23 -25.99 -11.71
N ALA A 46 -1.20 -25.03 -12.64
CA ALA A 46 -0.48 -25.14 -13.90
C ALA A 46 1.05 -25.03 -13.77
N ALA A 47 1.55 -24.52 -12.63
CA ALA A 47 2.97 -24.30 -12.39
C ALA A 47 3.62 -25.30 -11.43
N GLY A 48 2.86 -26.22 -10.83
CA GLY A 48 3.38 -27.17 -9.84
C GLY A 48 4.02 -26.52 -8.61
N VAL A 49 3.80 -25.22 -8.35
CA VAL A 49 4.44 -24.51 -7.23
C VAL A 49 3.56 -23.39 -6.68
N MET A 50 3.43 -23.38 -5.36
CA MET A 50 3.02 -22.26 -4.52
C MET A 50 4.22 -21.29 -4.43
N GLY A 51 4.19 -20.17 -5.15
CA GLY A 51 5.25 -19.17 -5.11
C GLY A 51 6.41 -19.37 -6.10
N PHE A 52 7.13 -18.28 -6.36
CA PHE A 52 8.24 -18.14 -7.30
C PHE A 52 9.15 -19.37 -7.44
N VAL A 53 9.16 -20.02 -8.60
CA VAL A 53 10.06 -21.15 -8.89
C VAL A 53 11.33 -20.63 -9.55
N THR A 54 12.49 -20.78 -8.93
CA THR A 54 13.75 -20.69 -9.67
C THR A 54 14.66 -21.86 -9.30
N LYS A 55 15.24 -22.54 -10.29
CA LYS A 55 16.32 -23.51 -10.06
C LYS A 55 17.62 -22.72 -9.89
N GLY A 56 18.05 -22.54 -8.65
CA GLY A 56 19.30 -21.90 -8.26
C GLY A 56 19.70 -22.32 -6.84
N SER A 57 21.00 -22.28 -6.53
CA SER A 57 21.54 -22.56 -5.19
C SER A 57 20.94 -21.61 -4.14
N GLY A 58 20.59 -22.15 -2.97
CA GLY A 58 19.55 -21.63 -2.07
C GLY A 58 19.57 -20.14 -1.71
N ASP A 59 20.72 -19.55 -1.38
CA ASP A 59 20.74 -18.23 -0.71
C ASP A 59 20.36 -17.05 -1.63
N GLU A 60 20.85 -17.03 -2.87
CA GLU A 60 20.55 -15.97 -3.83
C GLU A 60 19.11 -16.05 -4.34
N THR A 61 18.61 -17.27 -4.54
CA THR A 61 17.20 -17.51 -4.88
C THR A 61 16.28 -17.00 -3.77
N GLN A 62 16.57 -17.31 -2.51
CA GLN A 62 15.75 -16.83 -1.39
C GLN A 62 15.78 -15.30 -1.28
N ARG A 63 16.93 -14.67 -1.54
CA ARG A 63 17.04 -13.22 -1.58
C ARG A 63 16.17 -12.61 -2.68
N LEU A 64 16.20 -13.16 -3.90
CA LEU A 64 15.35 -12.70 -5.00
C LEU A 64 13.86 -12.87 -4.70
N ILE A 65 13.47 -14.01 -4.12
CA ILE A 65 12.10 -14.27 -3.67
C ILE A 65 11.65 -13.20 -2.68
N SER A 66 12.47 -12.89 -1.67
CA SER A 66 12.15 -11.86 -0.67
C SER A 66 11.97 -10.46 -1.28
N ILE A 67 12.74 -10.13 -2.32
CA ILE A 67 12.62 -8.85 -3.02
C ILE A 67 11.30 -8.78 -3.79
N PHE A 68 10.99 -9.82 -4.58
CA PHE A 68 9.73 -9.86 -5.34
C PHE A 68 8.52 -9.89 -4.43
N GLN A 69 8.56 -10.66 -3.35
CA GLN A 69 7.45 -10.75 -2.39
C GLN A 69 7.11 -9.37 -1.81
N ARG A 70 8.11 -8.62 -1.33
CA ARG A 70 7.90 -7.25 -0.83
C ARG A 70 7.34 -6.30 -1.88
N CYS A 71 7.74 -6.49 -3.14
CA CYS A 71 7.22 -5.69 -4.25
C CYS A 71 5.78 -6.08 -4.61
N ILE A 72 5.43 -7.37 -4.59
CA ILE A 72 4.06 -7.84 -4.85
C ILE A 72 3.13 -7.42 -3.72
N GLU A 73 3.56 -7.54 -2.46
CA GLU A 73 2.83 -7.05 -1.30
C GLU A 73 2.46 -5.58 -1.52
N ARG A 74 3.39 -4.72 -1.95
CA ARG A 74 3.13 -3.30 -2.30
C ARG A 74 2.14 -3.10 -3.45
N LEU A 75 1.97 -4.09 -4.32
CA LEU A 75 1.02 -4.03 -5.44
C LEU A 75 -0.37 -4.50 -5.03
N ASN A 76 -0.50 -5.24 -3.93
CA ASN A 76 -1.76 -5.81 -3.45
C ASN A 76 -2.79 -4.70 -3.13
N PRO A 77 -3.98 -4.69 -3.75
CA PRO A 77 -5.05 -3.77 -3.38
C PRO A 77 -5.54 -3.96 -1.94
N GLU A 78 -5.24 -5.10 -1.29
CA GLU A 78 -5.46 -5.32 0.14
C GLU A 78 -4.42 -4.66 1.05
N VAL A 79 -3.38 -4.00 0.52
CA VAL A 79 -2.46 -3.20 1.36
C VAL A 79 -3.26 -2.17 2.12
N LYS A 80 -3.34 -2.41 3.42
CA LYS A 80 -4.07 -1.63 4.41
C LYS A 80 -3.36 -0.30 4.64
N LEU A 81 -3.50 0.64 3.73
CA LEU A 81 -2.85 1.94 3.81
C LEU A 81 -3.36 2.71 5.04
N ALA A 82 -2.47 2.97 6.01
CA ALA A 82 -2.80 3.63 7.26
C ALA A 82 -2.72 5.16 7.15
N TYR A 83 -1.62 5.68 6.61
CA TYR A 83 -1.45 7.11 6.39
C TYR A 83 -0.40 7.43 5.31
N ILE A 84 -0.41 8.66 4.82
CA ILE A 84 0.56 9.21 3.88
C ILE A 84 1.22 10.41 4.55
N GLU A 85 2.54 10.44 4.56
CA GLU A 85 3.36 11.52 5.09
C GLU A 85 4.10 12.25 3.95
N ALA A 86 4.07 13.58 3.90
CA ALA A 86 4.94 14.33 3.01
C ALA A 86 6.34 14.45 3.63
N ARG A 87 7.35 14.00 2.89
CA ARG A 87 8.77 14.12 3.24
C ARG A 87 9.50 14.85 2.11
N ARG A 88 9.83 16.13 2.31
CA ARG A 88 10.47 16.99 1.28
C ARG A 88 9.68 16.97 -0.04
N HIS A 89 10.30 16.57 -1.16
CA HIS A 89 9.69 16.51 -2.50
C HIS A 89 9.04 15.16 -2.82
N GLN A 90 8.74 14.37 -1.79
CA GLN A 90 8.22 13.01 -1.92
C GLN A 90 7.13 12.76 -0.89
N ILE A 91 6.35 11.72 -1.10
CA ILE A 91 5.44 11.18 -0.09
C ILE A 91 5.96 9.83 0.38
N CYS A 92 5.68 9.52 1.64
CA CYS A 92 5.86 8.21 2.25
C CYS A 92 4.48 7.64 2.55
N ILE A 93 4.11 6.56 1.87
CA ILE A 93 2.91 5.79 2.12
C ILE A 93 3.24 4.78 3.20
N VAL A 94 2.49 4.79 4.30
CA VAL A 94 2.66 3.88 5.42
C VAL A 94 1.43 2.99 5.53
N SER A 95 1.69 1.69 5.51
CA SER A 95 0.70 0.63 5.68
C SER A 95 0.49 0.28 7.16
N ALA A 96 -0.60 -0.42 7.46
CA ALA A 96 -1.01 -0.76 8.82
C ALA A 96 -0.05 -1.74 9.53
N ASP A 97 0.74 -2.49 8.78
CA ASP A 97 1.83 -3.36 9.24
C ASP A 97 3.18 -2.64 9.30
N GLY A 98 3.21 -1.32 9.05
CA GLY A 98 4.38 -0.47 9.19
C GLY A 98 5.32 -0.46 7.98
N ILE A 99 4.94 -1.07 6.86
CA ILE A 99 5.73 -0.98 5.63
C ILE A 99 5.62 0.44 5.05
N GLU A 100 6.78 1.05 4.82
CA GLU A 100 6.92 2.35 4.17
C GLU A 100 7.23 2.20 2.67
N GLU A 101 6.58 3.04 1.84
CA GLU A 101 6.87 3.20 0.42
C GLU A 101 7.03 4.69 0.07
N VAL A 102 8.11 5.04 -0.62
CA VAL A 102 8.40 6.42 -1.00
C VAL A 102 8.08 6.64 -2.48
N ILE A 103 7.26 7.64 -2.77
CA ILE A 103 6.87 8.03 -4.13
C ILE A 103 7.27 9.48 -4.39
N ALA A 104 7.91 9.72 -5.53
CA ALA A 104 8.31 11.06 -5.97
C ALA A 104 7.13 11.86 -6.54
N CYS A 105 6.21 12.26 -5.67
CA CYS A 105 5.14 13.19 -6.01
C CYS A 105 4.81 14.11 -4.83
N GLY A 106 4.07 15.19 -5.13
CA GLY A 106 3.55 16.09 -4.12
C GLY A 106 2.34 15.51 -3.40
N ILE A 107 2.17 15.86 -2.13
CA ILE A 107 1.07 15.35 -1.31
C ILE A 107 -0.31 15.83 -1.75
N ASP A 108 -0.42 16.94 -2.48
CA ASP A 108 -1.68 17.40 -3.04
C ASP A 108 -2.17 16.47 -4.17
N MET A 109 -1.24 15.85 -4.92
CA MET A 109 -1.57 14.82 -5.91
C MET A 109 -2.05 13.53 -5.22
N ALA A 110 -1.47 13.20 -4.06
CA ALA A 110 -1.95 12.07 -3.25
C ALA A 110 -3.35 12.37 -2.66
N GLU A 111 -3.57 13.60 -2.21
CA GLU A 111 -4.86 14.06 -1.69
C GLU A 111 -5.96 13.93 -2.74
N GLU A 112 -5.72 14.37 -3.98
CA GLU A 112 -6.66 14.23 -5.10
C GLU A 112 -7.08 12.77 -5.30
N LYS A 113 -6.10 11.86 -5.38
CA LYS A 113 -6.37 10.42 -5.52
C LYS A 113 -7.14 9.84 -4.34
N CYS A 114 -6.91 10.37 -3.13
CA CYS A 114 -7.61 9.94 -1.93
C CYS A 114 -9.03 10.48 -1.84
N ARG A 115 -9.41 11.55 -2.57
CA ARG A 115 -10.77 12.12 -2.50
C ARG A 115 -11.86 11.14 -2.91
N GLU A 116 -11.55 10.23 -3.82
CA GLU A 116 -12.47 9.16 -4.25
C GLU A 116 -12.81 8.18 -3.12
N LYS A 117 -11.99 8.15 -2.06
CA LYS A 117 -12.09 7.21 -0.95
C LYS A 117 -12.55 7.95 0.31
N LYS A 118 -13.77 7.63 0.77
CA LYS A 118 -14.43 8.31 1.92
C LYS A 118 -13.76 8.09 3.28
N ASN A 119 -12.75 7.23 3.37
CA ASN A 119 -12.01 6.94 4.60
C ASN A 119 -10.73 7.76 4.72
N PHE A 120 -10.31 8.53 3.71
CA PHE A 120 -9.11 9.35 3.80
C PHE A 120 -9.42 10.80 4.15
N VAL A 121 -8.56 11.40 4.98
CA VAL A 121 -8.68 12.81 5.36
C VAL A 121 -7.33 13.50 5.42
N ARG A 122 -7.25 14.68 4.81
CA ARG A 122 -6.11 15.58 4.92
C ARG A 122 -6.12 16.30 6.28
N CYS A 123 -5.44 15.73 7.26
CA CYS A 123 -5.50 16.25 8.63
C CYS A 123 -4.50 17.36 8.93
N GLN A 124 -3.36 17.40 8.23
CA GLN A 124 -2.28 18.38 8.43
C GLN A 124 -1.51 18.58 7.11
N ARG A 125 -0.66 19.61 7.01
CA ARG A 125 0.05 19.98 5.76
C ARG A 125 0.93 18.87 5.18
N SER A 126 1.37 17.93 6.00
CA SER A 126 2.22 16.80 5.64
C SER A 126 1.56 15.46 5.92
N TYR A 127 0.28 15.39 6.27
CA TYR A 127 -0.38 14.09 6.54
C TYR A 127 -1.75 13.95 5.88
N ILE A 128 -1.99 12.76 5.31
CA ILE A 128 -3.31 12.24 4.94
C ILE A 128 -3.50 10.95 5.74
N VAL A 129 -4.62 10.78 6.42
CA VAL A 129 -4.86 9.64 7.32
C VAL A 129 -6.03 8.83 6.80
N ASN A 130 -5.91 7.50 6.82
CA ASN A 130 -7.04 6.59 6.67
C ASN A 130 -7.72 6.39 8.03
N LEU A 131 -8.96 6.85 8.13
CA LEU A 131 -9.79 6.79 9.34
C LEU A 131 -10.08 5.36 9.80
N GLU A 132 -9.99 4.37 8.92
CA GLU A 132 -10.12 2.95 9.26
C GLU A 132 -9.02 2.44 10.20
N TYR A 133 -7.86 3.10 10.16
CA TYR A 133 -6.68 2.75 10.97
C TYR A 133 -6.46 3.71 12.15
N VAL A 134 -7.42 4.58 12.43
CA VAL A 134 -7.46 5.41 13.64
C VAL A 134 -8.06 4.58 14.78
N ASP A 135 -7.32 4.46 15.88
CA ASP A 135 -7.83 3.95 17.16
C ASP A 135 -8.75 4.97 17.82
N LYS A 136 -8.23 6.18 18.06
CA LYS A 136 -8.95 7.26 18.74
C LYS A 136 -8.47 8.66 18.37
N VAL A 137 -9.28 9.66 18.70
CA VAL A 137 -8.94 11.08 18.58
C VAL A 137 -8.78 11.67 19.97
N ILE A 138 -7.71 12.43 20.20
CA ILE A 138 -7.42 13.04 21.50
C ILE A 138 -7.21 14.55 21.41
N GLY A 139 -7.17 15.21 22.58
CA GLY A 139 -6.88 16.64 22.68
C GLY A 139 -7.89 17.53 21.95
N ASN A 140 -9.19 17.24 22.02
CA ASN A 140 -10.22 18.01 21.30
C ASN A 140 -9.92 18.14 19.79
N PHE A 141 -9.67 17.00 19.11
CA PHE A 141 -9.27 16.95 17.70
C PHE A 141 -7.92 17.62 17.43
N ASP A 142 -6.96 17.46 18.34
CA ASP A 142 -5.58 17.89 18.11
C ASP A 142 -4.72 16.76 17.54
N GLN A 143 -5.06 15.50 17.80
CA GLN A 143 -4.28 14.35 17.33
C GLN A 143 -5.15 13.13 17.03
N PHE A 144 -4.77 12.39 16.00
CA PHE A 144 -5.15 11.01 15.78
C PHE A 144 -4.14 10.07 16.46
N ILE A 145 -4.66 9.07 17.17
CA ILE A 145 -3.89 7.90 17.60
C ILE A 145 -4.26 6.77 16.66
N MET A 146 -3.26 6.27 15.94
CA MET A 146 -3.38 5.18 14.99
C MET A 146 -3.39 3.83 15.73
N LYS A 147 -3.85 2.75 15.07
CA LYS A 147 -3.94 1.40 15.65
C LYS A 147 -2.59 0.80 16.04
N ASP A 148 -1.51 1.24 15.41
CA ASP A 148 -0.12 0.88 15.75
C ASP A 148 0.44 1.73 16.92
N GLY A 149 -0.35 2.67 17.46
CA GLY A 149 0.06 3.60 18.51
C GLY A 149 0.67 4.91 18.01
N THR A 150 0.89 5.07 16.70
CA THR A 150 1.46 6.30 16.11
C THR A 150 0.55 7.50 16.35
N ALA A 151 1.11 8.63 16.78
CA ALA A 151 0.36 9.87 17.01
C ALA A 151 0.55 10.87 15.86
N ILE A 152 -0.53 11.19 15.14
CA ILE A 152 -0.53 12.14 14.02
C ILE A 152 -1.26 13.41 14.41
N SER A 153 -0.55 14.54 14.37
CA SER A 153 -1.13 15.84 14.72
C SER A 153 -2.10 16.35 13.66
N ILE A 154 -3.22 16.90 14.11
CA ILE A 154 -4.23 17.58 13.30
C ILE A 154 -3.90 19.07 13.24
N SER A 155 -4.11 19.68 12.07
CA SER A 155 -3.92 21.11 11.85
C SER A 155 -4.75 21.95 12.82
N ARG A 156 -4.11 22.98 13.40
CA ARG A 156 -4.79 23.99 14.23
C ARG A 156 -5.64 24.98 13.40
N SER A 157 -5.49 25.01 12.07
CA SER A 157 -6.31 25.89 11.24
C SER A 157 -7.79 25.51 11.37
N LYS A 158 -8.65 26.51 11.57
CA LYS A 158 -10.08 26.30 11.82
C LYS A 158 -10.75 25.52 10.69
N GLU A 159 -10.45 25.88 9.45
CA GLU A 159 -10.97 25.23 8.25
C GLU A 159 -10.60 23.74 8.19
N ARG A 160 -9.31 23.39 8.33
CA ARG A 160 -8.86 22.00 8.25
C ARG A 160 -9.35 21.18 9.44
N LYS A 161 -9.34 21.76 10.64
CA LYS A 161 -9.88 21.11 11.85
C LYS A 161 -11.38 20.82 11.70
N GLN A 162 -12.14 21.73 11.09
CA GLN A 162 -13.55 21.51 10.80
C GLN A 162 -13.76 20.42 9.75
N ALA A 163 -12.98 20.42 8.66
CA ALA A 163 -13.04 19.38 7.64
C ALA A 163 -12.74 17.99 8.24
N VAL A 164 -11.76 17.89 9.13
CA VAL A 164 -11.42 16.65 9.84
C VAL A 164 -12.57 16.18 10.73
N LYS A 165 -13.18 17.08 11.50
CA LYS A 165 -14.35 16.75 12.34
C LYS A 165 -15.50 16.20 11.51
N SER A 166 -15.84 16.88 10.41
CA SER A 166 -16.92 16.44 9.51
C SER A 166 -16.61 15.07 8.89
N ALA A 167 -15.40 14.87 8.36
CA ALA A 167 -15.00 13.59 7.77
C ALA A 167 -15.04 12.44 8.80
N TYR A 168 -14.59 12.69 10.03
CA TYR A 168 -14.61 11.70 11.11
C TYR A 168 -16.04 11.33 11.55
N ALA A 169 -16.94 12.33 11.68
CA ALA A 169 -18.34 12.11 11.99
C ALA A 169 -19.02 11.25 10.91
N SER A 170 -18.90 11.64 9.64
CA SER A 170 -19.47 10.88 8.52
C SER A 170 -18.86 9.48 8.35
N TYR A 171 -17.63 9.26 8.80
CA TYR A 171 -17.04 7.93 8.86
C TYR A 171 -17.69 7.07 9.96
N LYS A 172 -17.86 7.61 11.16
CA LYS A 172 -18.50 6.91 12.28
C LYS A 172 -19.97 6.61 12.02
N GLU A 173 -20.71 7.54 11.42
CA GLU A 173 -22.10 7.33 11.01
C GLU A 173 -22.22 6.14 10.04
N ARG A 174 -21.37 6.09 9.00
CA ARG A 174 -21.35 4.94 8.08
C ARG A 174 -21.03 3.63 8.78
N GLN A 175 -20.05 3.61 9.67
CA GLN A 175 -19.71 2.41 10.43
C GLN A 175 -20.91 1.92 11.26
N ILE A 176 -21.66 2.84 11.86
CA ILE A 176 -22.90 2.51 12.60
C ILE A 176 -23.96 1.98 11.63
N SER A 177 -24.24 2.65 10.51
CA SER A 177 -25.19 2.16 9.50
C SER A 177 -24.82 0.78 8.97
N ASP A 178 -23.54 0.53 8.69
CA ASP A 178 -23.03 -0.77 8.23
C ASP A 178 -23.21 -1.87 9.30
N LEU A 179 -23.08 -1.53 10.59
CA LEU A 179 -23.28 -2.44 11.72
C LEU A 179 -24.76 -2.78 11.95
N PHE A 180 -25.67 -1.83 11.70
CA PHE A 180 -27.10 -2.00 11.99
C PHE A 180 -27.97 -2.25 10.75
N GLY A 181 -27.39 -2.26 9.55
CA GLY A 181 -28.07 -2.69 8.32
C GLY A 181 -29.12 -1.73 7.77
N GLU A 182 -29.17 -0.48 8.25
CA GLU A 182 -30.07 0.55 7.73
C GLU A 182 -29.47 1.16 6.47
N LYS A 183 -29.93 0.68 5.30
CA LYS A 183 -29.68 1.28 3.98
C LYS A 183 -30.78 2.25 3.60
#